data_AF-A0A3G8ZQD3-F1
#
_entry.id   AF-A0A3G8ZQD3-F1
#
_cell.length_a   1.000
_cell.length_b   1.000
_cell.length_c   1.000
_cell.angle_alpha   90.00
_cell.angle_beta   90.00
_cell.angle_gamma   90.00
#
_symmetry.space_group_name_H-M   'P 1'
#
loop_
_entity.id
_entity.type
_entity.pdbx_description
1 polymer ?
#
loop_
_entity_poly.entity_id
_entity_poly.type
_entity_poly.pdbx_seq_one_letter_code
_entity_poly.pdbx_strand_id
1 'polypeptide(L)' 'MAPLVWVGTNDKNFITQDIDIYNGGTWKMAKSVAALGSKTTRSGTYDYDLTYIGP' A
#
# COMPACT_ATOMS: atom_id res chain seq x y z
N MET A 1 -18.90 0.68 5.68
CA MET A 1 -17.75 0.65 6.60
C MET A 1 -16.50 0.80 5.75
N ALA A 2 -15.72 1.87 5.92
CA ALA A 2 -14.45 2.05 5.19
C ALA A 2 -13.34 1.34 5.97
N PRO A 3 -12.42 0.61 5.31
CA PRO A 3 -11.30 -0.01 6.00
C PRO A 3 -10.39 1.06 6.60
N LEU A 4 -9.77 0.75 7.74
CA LEU A 4 -8.78 1.60 8.38
C LEU A 4 -7.59 1.79 7.42
N VAL A 5 -7.47 2.99 6.86
CA VAL A 5 -6.28 3.42 6.09
C VAL A 5 -5.31 4.05 7.08
N TRP A 6 -4.13 3.45 7.23
CA TRP A 6 -3.02 4.05 7.97
C TRP A 6 -2.28 5.05 7.07
N VAL A 7 -1.95 6.23 7.61
CA VAL A 7 -1.24 7.30 6.89
C VAL A 7 0.18 7.41 7.47
N GLY A 8 1.17 6.88 6.74
CA GLY A 8 2.60 7.01 7.08
C GLY A 8 3.21 8.21 6.37
N THR A 9 3.47 9.30 7.09
CA THR A 9 3.97 10.55 6.50
C THR A 9 5.49 10.61 6.55
N ASN A 10 6.15 10.06 5.53
CA ASN A 10 7.38 10.69 5.05
C ASN A 10 7.17 11.53 3.79
N ASP A 11 6.09 11.32 3.01
CA ASP A 11 5.73 12.19 1.85
C ASP A 11 4.29 11.95 1.32
N LYS A 12 3.28 11.99 2.20
CA LYS A 12 1.83 11.81 1.86
C LYS A 12 1.51 10.54 1.06
N ASN A 13 2.11 9.41 1.45
CA ASN A 13 1.73 8.13 0.88
C ASN A 13 0.65 7.48 1.73
N PHE A 14 -0.30 6.84 1.08
CA PHE A 14 -1.37 6.07 1.71
C PHE A 14 -1.03 4.60 1.56
N ILE A 15 -1.28 3.83 2.62
CA ILE A 15 -1.10 2.38 2.60
C ILE A 15 -2.40 1.66 2.94
N THR A 16 -2.63 0.52 2.30
CA THR A 16 -3.60 -0.47 2.75
C THR A 16 -2.87 -1.77 2.99
N GLN A 17 -3.34 -2.54 3.97
CA GLN A 17 -2.84 -3.89 4.20
C GLN A 17 -3.06 -4.72 2.92
N ASP A 18 -2.04 -5.48 2.54
CA ASP A 18 -2.13 -6.46 1.47
C ASP A 18 -2.84 -7.71 2.01
N ILE A 19 -4.16 -7.80 1.80
CA ILE A 19 -5.01 -8.84 2.40
C ILE A 19 -4.69 -10.22 1.82
N ASP A 20 -4.19 -10.27 0.59
CA ASP A 20 -3.94 -11.52 -0.11
C ASP A 20 -2.60 -12.16 0.28
N ILE A 21 -1.73 -11.43 1.01
CA ILE A 21 -0.42 -11.85 1.56
C ILE A 21 0.34 -12.80 0.61
N TYR A 22 0.53 -12.38 -0.64
CA TYR A 22 1.36 -13.12 -1.58
C TYR A 22 2.82 -12.65 -1.44
N ASN A 23 3.75 -13.59 -1.28
CA ASN A 23 5.21 -13.38 -1.35
C ASN A 23 5.81 -12.34 -0.37
N GLY A 24 5.28 -12.22 0.84
CA GLY A 24 5.83 -11.32 1.87
C GLY A 24 5.40 -9.85 1.72
N GLY A 25 4.52 -9.54 0.76
CA GLY A 25 3.85 -8.25 0.68
C GLY A 25 2.95 -8.02 1.88
N THR A 26 3.22 -6.95 2.63
CA THR A 26 2.43 -6.54 3.80
C THR A 26 1.58 -5.30 3.48
N TRP A 27 2.08 -4.41 2.62
CA TRP A 27 1.40 -3.15 2.31
C TRP A 27 1.31 -2.91 0.80
N LYS A 28 0.19 -2.36 0.35
CA LYS A 28 0.09 -1.66 -0.93
C LYS A 28 0.17 -0.17 -0.68
N MET A 29 1.00 0.55 -1.43
CA MET A 29 1.16 2.00 -1.27
C MET A 29 0.69 2.76 -2.52
N ALA A 30 0.15 3.98 -2.33
CA ALA A 30 -0.13 4.91 -3.42
C ALA A 30 -0.09 6.37 -2.95
N LYS A 31 -0.15 7.32 -3.89
CA LYS A 31 -0.16 8.77 -3.63
C LYS A 31 -1.53 9.32 -3.18
N SER A 32 -2.58 8.52 -3.26
CA SER A 32 -3.91 8.86 -2.76
C SER A 32 -4.69 7.60 -2.40
N VAL A 33 -5.72 7.74 -1.56
CA VAL A 33 -6.62 6.61 -1.22
C VAL A 33 -7.29 6.03 -2.48
N ALA A 34 -7.73 6.89 -3.41
CA ALA A 34 -8.34 6.44 -4.66
C ALA A 34 -7.36 5.60 -5.51
N ALA A 35 -6.08 5.97 -5.53
CA ALA A 35 -5.05 5.25 -6.27
C ALA A 35 -4.71 3.87 -5.67
N LEU A 36 -5.10 3.57 -4.42
CA LEU A 36 -5.00 2.23 -3.86
C LEU A 36 -6.01 1.25 -4.50
N GLY A 37 -7.04 1.75 -5.18
CA GLY A 37 -8.08 0.91 -5.79
C GLY A 37 -7.65 0.13 -7.04
N SER A 38 -6.56 0.51 -7.71
CA SER A 38 -6.10 -0.15 -8.94
C SER A 38 -4.61 -0.50 -8.89
N LYS A 39 -4.24 -1.69 -9.43
CA LYS A 39 -2.83 -2.12 -9.53
C LYS A 39 -1.98 -1.17 -10.37
N THR A 40 -2.54 -0.57 -11.41
CA THR A 40 -1.82 0.34 -12.31
C THR A 40 -1.55 1.70 -11.71
N THR A 41 -2.27 2.08 -10.66
CA THR A 41 -2.14 3.38 -9.99
C THR A 41 -1.45 3.29 -8.63
N ARG A 42 -1.26 2.08 -8.11
CA ARG A 42 -0.44 1.83 -6.92
C ARG A 42 1.02 2.10 -7.25
N SER A 43 1.74 2.57 -6.24
CA SER A 43 3.19 2.74 -6.30
C SER A 43 3.92 1.40 -6.13
N GLY A 44 3.25 0.41 -5.53
CA GLY A 44 3.74 -0.97 -5.46
C GLY A 44 3.30 -1.72 -4.21
N THR A 45 3.95 -2.86 -4.00
CA THR A 45 3.87 -3.76 -2.86
C THR A 45 5.14 -3.59 -2.02
N TYR A 46 4.95 -3.57 -0.71
CA TYR A 46 6.00 -3.33 0.27
C TYR A 46 5.94 -4.38 1.39
N ASP A 47 7.07 -4.71 1.97
CA ASP A 47 7.15 -5.54 3.17
C ASP A 47 6.73 -4.79 4.44
N TYR A 48 6.82 -5.45 5.60
CA TYR A 48 6.41 -4.89 6.88
C TYR A 48 7.10 -3.56 7.23
N ASP A 49 8.38 -3.41 6.85
CA ASP A 49 9.22 -2.25 7.13
C ASP A 49 9.08 -1.14 6.07
N LEU A 50 8.09 -1.26 5.16
CA LEU A 50 7.85 -0.36 4.03
C LEU A 50 9.01 -0.35 3.01
N THR A 51 9.71 -1.48 2.86
CA THR A 51 10.69 -1.70 1.78
C THR A 51 9.96 -2.19 0.53
N TYR A 52 10.25 -1.59 -0.62
CA TYR A 52 9.62 -1.97 -1.88
C TYR A 52 10.06 -3.39 -2.31
N ILE A 53 9.09 -4.26 -2.61
CA ILE A 53 9.36 -5.64 -3.04
C ILE A 53 8.92 -5.92 -4.49
N GLY A 54 8.04 -5.09 -5.04
CA GLY A 54 7.56 -5.26 -6.42
C GLY A 54 6.29 -4.48 -6.73
N PRO A 55 5.86 -4.45 -8.00
CA PRO A 55 4.63 -3.79 -8.42
C PRO A 55 3.35 -4.47 -7.87
#